data_AF-A0A3B9JD96-F1
#
_entry.id   AF-A0A3B9JD96-F1
#
_cell.length_a   1.000
_cell.length_b   1.000
_cell.length_c   1.000
_cell.angle_alpha   90.00
_cell.angle_beta   90.00
_cell.angle_gamma   90.00
#
_symmetry.space_group_name_H-M   'P 1'
#
loop_
_entity.id
_entity.type
_entity.pdbx_description
1 polymer ?
#
loop_
_entity_poly.entity_id
_entity_poly.type
_entity_poly.pdbx_seq_one_letter_code
_entity_poly.pdbx_strand_id
1 'polypeptide(L)' 'MSTPGEKLRAAREARKLSVKQAVQATRIRSYYIDAMETDDLSIMPSAVQARGF' A
#
# COMPACT_ATOMS: atom_id res chain seq x y z
N MET A 1 13.94 -12.92 -3.17
CA MET A 1 12.57 -13.09 -2.64
C MET A 1 11.94 -11.72 -2.66
N SER A 2 10.77 -11.55 -3.27
CA SER A 2 10.10 -10.24 -3.32
C SER A 2 9.34 -9.94 -2.03
N THR A 3 9.47 -8.71 -1.54
CA THR A 3 8.83 -8.24 -0.29
C THR A 3 7.32 -8.09 -0.46
N PRO A 4 6.55 -8.02 0.64
CA PRO A 4 5.13 -7.69 0.58
C PRO A 4 4.86 -6.36 -0.16
N GLY A 5 5.66 -5.31 0.10
CA GLY A 5 5.51 -4.02 -0.56
C GLY A 5 5.76 -4.06 -2.06
N GLU A 6 6.80 -4.78 -2.50
CA GLU A 6 7.07 -5.01 -3.92
C GLU A 6 5.91 -5.73 -4.62
N LYS A 7 5.29 -6.70 -3.95
CA LYS A 7 4.11 -7.41 -4.49
C LYS A 7 2.89 -6.50 -4.62
N LEU A 8 2.67 -5.61 -3.65
CA LEU A 8 1.58 -4.64 -3.69
C LEU A 8 1.77 -3.64 -4.84
N ARG A 9 2.98 -3.10 -4.99
CA ARG A 9 3.33 -2.21 -6.10
C ARG A 9 3.14 -2.89 -7.45
N ALA A 10 3.68 -4.10 -7.61
CA ALA A 10 3.54 -4.87 -8.84
C ALA A 10 2.07 -5.15 -9.19
N ALA A 11 1.24 -5.48 -8.20
CA ALA A 11 -0.20 -5.71 -8.41
C ALA A 11 -0.93 -4.42 -8.83
N ARG A 12 -0.57 -3.27 -8.25
CA ARG A 12 -1.13 -1.96 -8.63
C ARG A 12 -0.76 -1.59 -10.07
N GLU A 13 0.51 -1.76 -10.42
CA GLU A 13 1.05 -1.44 -11.75
C GLU A 13 0.51 -2.38 -12.83
N ALA A 14 0.39 -3.68 -12.54
CA ALA A 14 -0.24 -4.65 -13.45
C ALA A 14 -1.69 -4.29 -13.79
N ARG A 15 -2.40 -3.64 -12.85
CA ARG A 15 -3.76 -3.11 -13.05
C ARG A 15 -3.79 -1.71 -13.66
N LYS A 16 -2.62 -1.12 -13.98
CA LYS A 16 -2.46 0.26 -14.48
C LYS A 16 -3.11 1.30 -13.57
N LEU A 17 -3.08 1.06 -12.26
CA LEU A 17 -3.65 1.97 -11.26
C LEU A 17 -2.58 2.95 -10.78
N SER A 18 -2.93 4.23 -10.71
CA SER A 18 -2.17 5.22 -9.96
C SER A 18 -2.40 5.05 -8.46
N VAL A 19 -1.48 5.56 -7.63
CA VAL A 19 -1.68 5.65 -6.18
C VAL A 19 -2.99 6.39 -5.86
N LYS A 20 -3.30 7.48 -6.57
CA LYS A 20 -4.57 8.21 -6.42
C LYS A 20 -5.80 7.32 -6.66
N GLN A 21 -5.79 6.47 -7.68
CA GLN A 21 -6.88 5.53 -7.94
C GLN A 21 -6.95 4.45 -6.86
N ALA A 22 -5.81 3.97 -6.37
CA ALA A 22 -5.76 3.04 -5.25
C ALA A 22 -6.35 3.66 -3.98
N VAL A 23 -6.04 4.93 -3.68
CA VAL A 23 -6.66 5.70 -2.59
C VAL A 23 -8.18 5.76 -2.73
N GLN A 24 -8.70 6.01 -3.94
CA GLN A 24 -10.16 6.04 -4.15
C GLN A 24 -10.81 4.67 -3.94
N ALA A 25 -10.15 3.60 -4.37
CA ALA A 25 -10.67 2.24 -4.29
C ALA A 25 -10.64 1.67 -2.86
N THR A 26 -9.60 1.96 -2.08
CA THR A 26 -9.39 1.37 -0.74
C THR A 26 -9.72 2.33 0.40
N ARG A 27 -9.85 3.64 0.10
CA ARG A 27 -9.92 4.74 1.07
C ARG A 27 -8.72 4.84 2.01
N ILE A 28 -7.63 4.16 1.68
CA ILE A 28 -6.34 4.28 2.36
C ILE A 28 -5.66 5.55 1.85
N ARG A 29 -5.13 6.39 2.75
CA ARG A 29 -4.43 7.64 2.35
C ARG A 29 -3.16 7.32 1.55
N SER A 30 -2.79 8.19 0.62
CA SER A 30 -1.66 7.94 -0.31
C SER A 30 -0.35 7.60 0.42
N TYR A 31 -0.02 8.33 1.48
CA TYR A 31 1.21 8.08 2.24
C TYR A 31 1.25 6.68 2.88
N TYR A 32 0.10 6.08 3.20
CA TYR A 32 0.04 4.71 3.70
C TYR A 32 0.21 3.69 2.58
N ILE A 33 -0.31 3.98 1.38
CA ILE A 33 -0.07 3.14 0.20
C ILE A 33 1.42 3.15 -0.15
N ASP A 34 2.04 4.34 -0.13
CA ASP A 34 3.47 4.49 -0.40
C ASP A 34 4.33 3.76 0.65
N ALA A 35 3.98 3.88 1.94
CA ALA A 35 4.62 3.13 3.02
C ALA A 35 4.49 1.61 2.85
N MET A 36 3.28 1.13 2.51
CA MET A 36 3.07 -0.29 2.25
C MET A 36 3.89 -0.79 1.05
N GLU A 37 3.99 -0.01 -0.02
CA GLU A 37 4.76 -0.36 -1.23
C GLU A 37 6.29 -0.23 -1.05
N THR A 38 6.75 0.45 0.00
CA THR A 38 8.17 0.62 0.34
C THR A 38 8.60 -0.22 1.56
N ASP A 39 7.68 -1.03 2.09
CA ASP A 39 7.84 -1.78 3.35
C ASP A 39 8.17 -0.89 4.58
N ASP A 40 7.94 0.42 4.48
CA ASP A 40 8.09 1.36 5.59
C ASP A 40 6.83 1.41 6.46
N LEU A 41 6.65 0.36 7.26
CA LEU A 41 5.53 0.26 8.20
C LEU A 41 5.74 1.10 9.48
N SER A 42 6.87 1.80 9.62
CA SER A 42 7.18 2.59 10.81
C SER A 42 6.21 3.76 11.02
N ILE A 43 5.64 4.26 9.93
CA ILE A 43 4.70 5.39 9.92
C ILE A 43 3.23 4.97 10.07
N MET A 44 2.95 3.67 10.12
CA MET A 44 1.59 3.16 10.29
C MET A 44 1.13 3.35 11.75
N PRO A 45 0.00 4.04 12.01
CA PRO A 45 -0.43 4.44 13.37
C PRO A 45 -0.75 3.25 14.29
N SER A 46 -1.02 2.07 13.75
CA SER A 46 -0.88 0.80 14.47
C SER A 46 -0.65 -0.35 13.51
N ALA A 47 0.11 -1.37 13.94
CA ALA A 47 0.29 -2.63 13.21
C ALA A 47 -1.04 -3.34 12.89
N VAL A 48 -2.09 -3.05 13.65
CA VAL A 48 -3.44 -3.61 13.49
C VAL A 48 -4.16 -3.02 12.28
N GLN A 49 -4.01 -1.72 12.02
CA GLN A 49 -4.60 -1.07 10.84
C GLN A 49 -3.85 -1.38 9.54
N ALA A 50 -2.58 -1.78 9.61
CA ALA A 50 -1.79 -2.23 8.46
C ALA A 50 -2.23 -3.58 7.90
N ARG A 51 -2.95 -4.40 8.67
CA ARG A 51 -3.42 -5.72 8.24
C ARG A 51 -4.78 -5.69 7.53
N GLY A 52 -5.49 -4.57 7.58
CA GLY A 52 -6.90 -4.51 7.16
C GLY A 52 -7.81 -5.19 8.19
N PHE A 53 -9.07 -4.75 8.24
CA PHE A 53 -10.16 -5.53 8.83
C PHE A 53 -10.61 -6.60 7.85
#